data_AF-A0A2M8NG56-F1
#
_entry.id   AF-A0A2M8NG56-F1
#
_cell.length_a   1.000
_cell.length_b   1.000
_cell.length_c   1.000
_cell.angle_alpha   90.00
_cell.angle_beta   90.00
_cell.angle_gamma   90.00
#
_symmetry.space_group_name_H-M   'P 1'
#
loop_
_entity.id
_entity.type
_entity.pdbx_description
1 polymer ?
#
loop_
_entity_poly.entity_id
_entity_poly.type
_entity_poly.pdbx_seq_one_letter_code
_entity_poly.pdbx_strand_id
1 'polypeptide(L)'
;MIRDGAPASSILILVPQATLAAPYHEALKRARVEGAGSVRAATLGSLSVEMLDLFWPLIAEDVGFARPTQRPHFLSLELAQYYMTRFIQPEIERGDLFNSVRIQPNRLYTQILDNLNKAALVGFPHDQIGERLKSAWAGDVEQASIYDDAQRCANLFREVCRQYNLLDFSLQVILFVRFLWRMEQPRRYLTRRYRHLIVDNVEEDNPAAHDL
;
A
#
# COMPACT_ATOMS: atom_id res chain seq x y z
N MET A 1 -19.63 21.97 11.99
CA MET A 1 -18.94 20.95 12.81
C MET A 1 -18.00 21.57 13.84
N ILE A 2 -16.85 22.14 13.45
CA ILE A 2 -15.88 22.69 14.44
C ILE A 2 -16.51 23.86 15.22
N ARG A 3 -17.21 24.78 14.52
CA ARG A 3 -17.96 25.87 15.17
C ARG A 3 -19.10 25.39 16.07
N ASP A 4 -19.57 24.16 15.86
CA ASP A 4 -20.63 23.53 16.65
C ASP A 4 -20.05 22.69 17.81
N GLY A 5 -18.74 22.82 18.08
CA GLY A 5 -18.07 22.21 19.24
C GLY A 5 -17.31 20.91 18.96
N ALA A 6 -17.27 20.41 17.72
CA ALA A 6 -16.48 19.22 17.41
C ALA A 6 -14.96 19.52 17.49
N PRO A 7 -14.16 18.74 18.26
CA PRO A 7 -12.72 18.91 18.27
C PRO A 7 -12.13 18.66 16.88
N ALA A 8 -11.35 19.60 16.36
CA ALA A 8 -10.76 19.49 15.02
C ALA A 8 -9.87 18.24 14.86
N SER A 9 -9.16 17.84 15.92
CA SER A 9 -8.34 16.61 15.96
C SER A 9 -9.15 15.31 15.87
N SER A 10 -10.47 15.38 16.03
CA SER A 10 -11.38 14.25 15.87
C SER A 10 -11.98 14.12 14.47
N ILE A 11 -11.55 14.98 13.53
CA ILE A 11 -12.02 14.98 12.14
C ILE A 11 -10.92 14.40 11.24
N LEU A 12 -11.29 13.38 10.47
CA LEU A 12 -10.49 12.79 9.41
C LEU A 12 -11.13 13.09 8.05
N ILE A 13 -10.32 13.57 7.13
CA ILE A 13 -10.66 13.74 5.72
C ILE A 13 -9.88 12.67 4.95
N LEU A 14 -10.58 11.72 4.33
CA LEU A 14 -9.99 10.74 3.43
C LEU A 14 -10.07 11.24 2.00
N VAL A 15 -8.93 11.21 1.34
CA VAL A 15 -8.79 11.54 -0.08
C VAL A 15 -8.04 10.41 -0.79
N PRO A 16 -8.34 10.11 -2.06
CA PRO A 16 -7.68 9.01 -2.77
C PRO A 16 -6.20 9.33 -3.07
N GLN A 17 -5.85 10.62 -3.15
CA GLN A 17 -4.49 11.11 -3.39
C GLN A 17 -4.17 12.37 -2.58
N ALA A 18 -2.92 12.52 -2.16
CA ALA A 18 -2.51 13.58 -1.23
C ALA A 18 -2.71 15.00 -1.80
N THR A 19 -2.59 15.17 -3.11
CA THR A 19 -2.80 16.45 -3.81
C THR A 19 -4.23 16.96 -3.68
N LEU A 20 -5.22 16.07 -3.57
CA LEU A 20 -6.64 16.44 -3.37
C LEU A 20 -6.94 16.91 -1.94
N ALA A 21 -6.02 16.80 -0.99
CA ALA A 21 -6.18 17.40 0.33
C ALA A 21 -5.98 18.93 0.33
N ALA A 22 -5.34 19.50 -0.70
CA ALA A 22 -4.97 20.91 -0.73
C ALA A 22 -6.16 21.88 -0.57
N PRO A 23 -7.31 21.69 -1.24
CA PRO A 23 -8.48 22.55 -1.06
C PRO A 23 -8.99 22.58 0.39
N TYR A 24 -8.96 21.45 1.09
CA TYR A 24 -9.37 21.36 2.49
C TYR A 24 -8.43 22.15 3.40
N HIS A 25 -7.12 22.02 3.20
CA HIS A 25 -6.15 22.80 3.95
C HIS A 25 -6.33 24.30 3.75
N GLU A 26 -6.58 24.74 2.52
CA GLU A 26 -6.83 26.16 2.22
C GLU A 26 -8.17 26.65 2.81
N ALA A 27 -9.22 25.85 2.75
CA ALA A 27 -10.50 26.17 3.38
C ALA A 27 -10.37 26.31 4.91
N LEU A 28 -9.67 25.39 5.56
CA LEU A 28 -9.43 25.43 7.01
C LEU A 28 -8.61 26.65 7.43
N LYS A 29 -7.57 27.02 6.67
CA LYS A 29 -6.80 28.26 6.89
C LYS A 29 -7.68 29.50 6.78
N ARG A 30 -8.54 29.58 5.75
CA ARG A 30 -9.43 30.74 5.52
C ARG A 30 -10.53 30.86 6.55
N ALA A 31 -11.03 29.75 7.08
CA ALA A 31 -12.14 29.73 8.04
C ALA A 31 -11.77 30.39 9.39
N ARG A 32 -10.48 30.59 9.67
CA ARG A 32 -9.92 31.18 10.91
C ARG A 32 -10.51 30.56 12.18
N VAL A 33 -10.80 29.26 12.13
CA VAL A 33 -11.31 28.53 13.29
C VAL A 33 -10.13 28.06 14.13
N GLU A 34 -10.18 28.31 15.43
CA GLU A 34 -9.14 27.89 16.35
C GLU A 34 -8.98 26.36 16.30
N GLY A 35 -7.72 25.89 16.26
CA GLY A 35 -7.42 24.46 16.16
C GLY A 35 -7.69 23.81 14.80
N ALA A 36 -8.14 24.54 13.77
CA ALA A 36 -8.44 23.97 12.44
C ALA A 36 -7.25 23.23 11.78
N GLY A 37 -6.01 23.61 12.13
CA GLY A 37 -4.80 22.91 11.67
C GLY A 37 -4.64 21.49 12.21
N SER A 38 -5.45 21.07 13.19
CA SER A 38 -5.43 19.70 13.72
C SER A 38 -6.36 18.73 12.99
N VAL A 39 -7.16 19.20 12.02
CA VAL A 39 -7.92 18.31 11.13
C VAL A 39 -6.95 17.51 10.28
N ARG A 40 -7.08 16.19 10.30
CA ARG A 40 -6.21 15.29 9.54
C ARG A 40 -6.81 15.05 8.16
N ALA A 41 -6.05 15.33 7.10
CA ALA A 41 -6.37 14.85 5.75
C ALA A 41 -5.38 13.75 5.35
N ALA A 42 -5.85 12.56 4.99
CA ALA A 42 -5.02 11.37 4.80
C ALA A 42 -5.45 10.55 3.56
N THR A 43 -4.50 9.83 2.97
CA THR A 43 -4.77 8.74 2.02
C THR A 43 -4.74 7.40 2.74
N LEU A 44 -5.28 6.35 2.10
CA LEU A 44 -5.13 4.96 2.55
C LEU A 44 -3.67 4.60 2.84
N GLY A 45 -2.74 5.01 1.96
CA GLY A 45 -1.31 4.78 2.16
C GLY A 45 -0.77 5.45 3.42
N SER A 46 -1.09 6.73 3.64
CA SER A 46 -0.61 7.44 4.82
C SER A 46 -1.19 6.90 6.13
N LEU A 47 -2.44 6.42 6.12
CA LEU A 47 -3.04 5.72 7.27
C LEU A 47 -2.40 4.36 7.50
N SER A 48 -2.12 3.61 6.42
CA SER A 48 -1.45 2.32 6.53
C SER A 48 -0.10 2.45 7.21
N VAL A 49 0.72 3.44 6.81
CA VAL A 49 2.02 3.72 7.46
C VAL A 49 1.85 4.07 8.93
N GLU A 50 0.94 4.99 9.28
CA GLU A 50 0.69 5.41 10.66
C GLU A 50 0.30 4.22 11.55
N MET A 51 -0.62 3.39 11.05
CA MET A 51 -1.12 2.24 11.80
C MET A 51 -0.08 1.13 11.92
N LEU A 52 0.71 0.90 10.88
CA LEU A 52 1.79 -0.08 10.91
C LEU A 52 2.94 0.36 11.82
N ASP A 53 3.37 1.62 11.79
CA ASP A 53 4.43 2.08 12.68
C ASP A 53 4.03 1.97 14.16
N LEU A 54 2.75 2.25 14.47
CA LEU A 54 2.24 2.18 15.84
C LEU A 54 1.99 0.75 16.33
N PHE A 55 1.43 -0.12 15.48
CA PHE A 55 0.95 -1.44 15.87
C PHE A 55 1.78 -2.61 15.31
N TRP A 56 2.95 -2.34 14.71
CA TRP A 56 3.84 -3.34 14.13
C TRP A 56 4.04 -4.60 15.00
N PRO A 57 4.35 -4.49 16.32
CA PRO A 57 4.60 -5.67 17.14
C PRO A 57 3.41 -6.62 17.27
N LEU A 58 2.19 -6.16 16.96
CA LEU A 58 0.98 -6.98 17.04
C LEU A 58 0.82 -7.96 15.88
N ILE A 59 1.49 -7.72 14.75
CA ILE A 59 1.28 -8.51 13.52
C ILE A 59 2.55 -9.15 12.98
N ALA A 60 3.73 -8.63 13.32
CA ALA A 60 4.97 -8.95 12.63
C ALA A 60 5.32 -10.46 12.66
N GLU A 61 5.10 -11.10 13.81
CA GLU A 61 5.36 -12.54 13.98
C GLU A 61 4.34 -13.39 13.21
N ASP A 62 3.04 -13.12 13.42
CA ASP A 62 1.94 -13.87 12.81
C ASP A 62 1.95 -13.83 11.28
N VAL A 63 2.42 -12.73 10.70
CA VAL A 63 2.49 -12.55 9.23
C VAL A 63 3.83 -12.99 8.63
N GLY A 64 4.71 -13.60 9.44
CA GLY A 64 5.89 -14.33 8.99
C GLY A 64 7.11 -13.47 8.68
N PHE A 65 7.26 -12.30 9.32
CA PHE A 65 8.51 -11.53 9.19
C PHE A 65 9.64 -12.18 9.97
N ALA A 66 10.84 -12.21 9.38
CA ALA A 66 11.99 -12.92 9.95
C ALA A 66 12.53 -12.28 11.24
N ARG A 67 12.23 -10.99 11.46
CA ARG A 67 12.73 -10.22 12.60
C ARG A 67 11.59 -9.46 13.27
N PRO A 68 10.59 -10.14 13.86
CA PRO A 68 9.33 -9.50 14.27
C PRO A 68 9.51 -8.46 15.39
N THR A 69 10.60 -8.55 16.15
CA THR A 69 10.95 -7.58 17.21
C THR A 69 11.64 -6.31 16.69
N GLN A 70 12.09 -6.29 15.43
CA GLN A 70 12.70 -5.11 14.81
C GLN A 70 11.66 -4.28 14.09
N ARG A 71 11.81 -2.95 14.10
CA ARG A 71 10.92 -2.04 13.36
C ARG A 71 10.95 -2.34 11.85
N PRO A 72 9.84 -2.09 11.14
CA PRO A 72 9.80 -2.21 9.70
C PRO A 72 10.54 -1.06 9.02
N HIS A 73 11.04 -1.30 7.82
CA HIS A 73 11.59 -0.29 6.94
C HIS A 73 10.61 0.01 5.80
N PHE A 74 10.00 1.18 5.84
CA PHE A 74 9.06 1.63 4.81
C PHE A 74 9.83 2.05 3.57
N LEU A 75 9.47 1.46 2.42
CA LEU A 75 10.15 1.72 1.16
C LEU A 75 9.46 2.83 0.37
N SER A 76 10.24 3.78 -0.13
CA SER A 76 9.84 4.59 -1.28
C SER A 76 9.93 3.76 -2.57
N LEU A 77 9.46 4.30 -3.70
CA LEU A 77 9.61 3.63 -5.00
C LEU A 77 11.09 3.40 -5.34
N GLU A 78 11.94 4.41 -5.08
CA GLU A 78 13.38 4.36 -5.34
C GLU A 78 14.06 3.29 -4.47
N LEU A 79 13.69 3.20 -3.19
CA LEU A 79 14.20 2.15 -2.31
C LEU A 79 13.71 0.77 -2.74
N ALA A 80 12.43 0.62 -3.12
CA ALA A 80 11.91 -0.63 -3.64
C ALA A 80 12.68 -1.08 -4.89
N GLN A 81 12.94 -0.16 -5.84
CA GLN A 81 13.75 -0.43 -7.03
C GLN A 81 15.20 -0.77 -6.70
N TYR A 82 15.79 -0.14 -5.69
CA TYR A 82 17.12 -0.49 -5.18
C TYR A 82 17.15 -1.95 -4.67
N TYR A 83 16.18 -2.35 -3.85
CA TYR A 83 16.08 -3.72 -3.36
C TYR A 83 15.79 -4.72 -4.49
N MET A 84 14.97 -4.35 -5.48
CA MET A 84 14.72 -5.19 -6.66
C MET A 84 15.99 -5.39 -7.49
N THR A 85 16.76 -4.33 -7.71
CA THR A 85 18.05 -4.43 -8.40
C THR A 85 19.02 -5.35 -7.65
N ARG A 86 19.03 -5.27 -6.32
CA ARG A 86 19.95 -6.04 -5.49
C ARG A 86 19.58 -7.53 -5.38
N PHE A 87 18.29 -7.85 -5.27
CA PHE A 87 17.84 -9.21 -4.94
C PHE A 87 17.08 -9.92 -6.05
N ILE A 88 16.44 -9.18 -6.95
CA ILE A 88 15.58 -9.76 -8.00
C ILE A 88 16.33 -9.84 -9.33
N GLN A 89 17.14 -8.84 -9.68
CA GLN A 89 17.95 -8.87 -10.91
C GLN A 89 18.82 -10.13 -11.05
N PRO A 90 19.55 -10.58 -10.00
CA PRO A 90 20.36 -11.79 -10.14
C PRO A 90 19.52 -13.06 -10.39
N GLU A 91 18.28 -13.09 -9.87
CA GLU A 91 17.37 -14.22 -10.08
C GLU A 91 16.70 -14.16 -11.46
N ILE A 92 16.46 -12.96 -12.00
CA ILE A 92 16.03 -12.76 -13.39
C ILE A 92 17.11 -13.31 -14.34
N GLU A 93 18.37 -12.91 -14.13
CA GLU A 93 19.49 -13.34 -14.98
C GLU A 93 19.75 -14.85 -14.87
N ARG A 94 19.75 -15.40 -13.64
CA ARG A 94 19.95 -16.84 -13.43
C ARG A 94 18.80 -17.67 -14.00
N GLY A 95 17.58 -17.15 -13.90
CA GLY A 95 16.36 -17.82 -14.34
C GLY A 95 16.03 -17.65 -15.83
N ASP A 96 16.81 -16.84 -16.56
CA ASP A 96 16.50 -16.41 -17.93
C ASP A 96 15.08 -15.83 -18.08
N LEU A 97 14.64 -15.08 -17.06
CA LEU A 97 13.29 -14.51 -17.02
C LEU A 97 13.19 -13.30 -17.97
N PHE A 98 12.01 -13.11 -18.57
CA PHE A 98 11.72 -12.03 -19.50
C PHE A 98 12.63 -12.00 -20.75
N ASN A 99 13.13 -13.16 -21.19
CA ASN A 99 14.07 -13.26 -22.31
C ASN A 99 13.51 -12.75 -23.67
N SER A 100 12.19 -12.68 -23.83
CA SER A 100 11.50 -12.09 -24.99
C SER A 100 11.23 -10.59 -24.86
N VAL A 101 11.48 -9.99 -23.70
CA VAL A 101 11.15 -8.60 -23.38
C VAL A 101 12.38 -7.70 -23.46
N ARG A 102 12.30 -6.62 -24.23
CA ARG A 102 13.34 -5.58 -24.31
C ARG A 102 12.88 -4.29 -23.64
N ILE A 103 12.99 -4.22 -22.32
CA ILE A 103 12.73 -3.00 -21.54
C ILE A 103 13.87 -2.71 -20.55
N GLN A 104 13.96 -1.47 -20.10
CA GLN A 104 14.93 -1.09 -19.08
C GLN A 104 14.59 -1.77 -17.73
N PRO A 105 15.59 -2.23 -16.95
CA PRO A 105 15.34 -2.93 -15.68
C PRO A 105 14.45 -2.15 -14.71
N ASN A 106 14.68 -0.83 -14.55
CA ASN A 106 13.85 -0.01 -13.66
C ASN A 106 12.39 0.06 -14.12
N ARG A 107 12.13 0.00 -15.43
CA ARG A 107 10.77 -0.07 -15.97
C ARG A 107 10.13 -1.42 -15.66
N LEU A 108 10.88 -2.52 -15.76
CA LEU A 108 10.41 -3.85 -15.37
C LEU A 108 10.02 -3.90 -13.89
N TYR A 109 10.87 -3.36 -13.01
CA TYR A 109 10.60 -3.29 -11.56
C TYR A 109 9.34 -2.48 -11.25
N THR A 110 9.16 -1.34 -11.90
CA THR A 110 7.92 -0.55 -11.74
C THR A 110 6.69 -1.35 -12.14
N GLN A 111 6.74 -2.13 -13.23
CA GLN A 111 5.59 -2.95 -13.63
C GLN A 111 5.28 -4.06 -12.62
N ILE A 112 6.30 -4.69 -12.03
CA ILE A 112 6.12 -5.69 -10.98
C ILE A 112 5.50 -5.03 -9.74
N LEU A 113 6.00 -3.86 -9.33
CA LEU A 113 5.45 -3.10 -8.20
C LEU A 113 4.01 -2.64 -8.48
N ASP A 114 3.70 -2.20 -9.70
CA ASP A 114 2.35 -1.79 -10.09
C ASP A 114 1.36 -2.96 -10.03
N ASN A 115 1.78 -4.16 -10.42
CA ASN A 115 0.96 -5.37 -10.28
C ASN A 115 0.70 -5.71 -8.80
N LEU A 116 1.73 -5.58 -7.94
CA LEU A 116 1.59 -5.76 -6.51
C LEU A 116 0.64 -4.72 -5.89
N ASN A 117 0.77 -3.45 -6.29
CA ASN A 117 -0.10 -2.36 -5.87
C ASN A 117 -1.55 -2.64 -6.27
N LYS A 118 -1.81 -3.01 -7.54
CA LYS A 118 -3.15 -3.37 -8.01
C LYS A 118 -3.73 -4.55 -7.24
N ALA A 119 -2.95 -5.58 -6.98
CA ALA A 119 -3.39 -6.72 -6.19
C ALA A 119 -3.85 -6.32 -4.78
N ALA A 120 -3.04 -5.47 -4.11
CA ALA A 120 -3.38 -4.95 -2.78
C ALA A 120 -4.62 -4.05 -2.77
N LEU A 121 -4.73 -3.13 -3.73
CA LEU A 121 -5.83 -2.17 -3.82
C LEU A 121 -7.17 -2.81 -4.23
N VAL A 122 -7.13 -3.86 -5.05
CA VAL A 122 -8.32 -4.64 -5.44
C VAL A 122 -8.67 -5.70 -4.40
N GLY A 123 -7.70 -6.14 -3.59
CA GLY A 123 -7.93 -7.07 -2.47
C GLY A 123 -7.73 -8.55 -2.83
N PHE A 124 -6.95 -8.88 -3.85
CA PHE A 124 -6.62 -10.28 -4.18
C PHE A 124 -5.18 -10.67 -3.82
N PRO A 125 -4.90 -11.96 -3.57
CA PRO A 125 -3.56 -12.43 -3.22
C PRO A 125 -2.51 -12.15 -4.31
N HIS A 126 -1.32 -11.70 -3.90
CA HIS A 126 -0.23 -11.39 -4.83
C HIS A 126 0.28 -12.61 -5.62
N ASP A 127 0.07 -13.83 -5.12
CA ASP A 127 0.42 -15.09 -5.76
C ASP A 127 -0.54 -15.50 -6.90
N GLN A 128 -1.58 -14.69 -7.14
CA GLN A 128 -2.56 -14.88 -8.23
C GLN A 128 -2.45 -13.83 -9.34
N ILE A 129 -1.45 -12.95 -9.32
CA ILE A 129 -1.24 -11.90 -10.33
C ILE A 129 -1.12 -12.51 -11.73
N GLY A 130 -0.22 -13.47 -11.92
CA GLY A 130 0.06 -14.08 -13.22
C GLY A 130 -1.14 -14.84 -13.78
N GLU A 131 -1.83 -15.62 -12.94
CA GLU A 131 -3.05 -16.33 -13.32
C GLU A 131 -4.14 -15.36 -13.78
N ARG A 132 -4.38 -14.28 -13.02
CA ARG A 132 -5.40 -13.28 -13.36
C ARG A 132 -5.07 -12.55 -14.65
N LEU A 133 -3.81 -12.15 -14.85
CA LEU A 133 -3.36 -11.53 -16.10
C LEU A 133 -3.56 -12.45 -17.29
N LYS A 134 -3.22 -13.74 -17.16
CA LYS A 134 -3.48 -14.75 -18.20
C LYS A 134 -4.98 -14.90 -18.49
N SER A 135 -5.82 -14.98 -17.45
CA SER A 135 -7.27 -15.16 -17.61
C SER A 135 -7.97 -13.98 -18.31
N ALA A 136 -7.43 -12.77 -18.16
CA ALA A 136 -7.95 -11.56 -18.77
C ALA A 136 -7.42 -11.33 -20.20
N TRP A 137 -6.42 -12.12 -20.64
CA TRP A 137 -5.77 -11.97 -21.93
C TRP A 137 -6.25 -13.02 -22.92
N ALA A 138 -6.73 -12.59 -24.09
CA ALA A 138 -7.22 -13.48 -25.15
C ALA A 138 -6.13 -13.85 -26.18
N GLY A 139 -4.84 -13.59 -25.90
CA GLY A 139 -3.75 -13.67 -26.87
C GLY A 139 -2.74 -14.80 -26.67
N ASP A 140 -1.58 -14.65 -27.33
CA ASP A 140 -0.58 -15.71 -27.58
C ASP A 140 0.19 -16.24 -26.35
N VAL A 141 0.68 -17.48 -26.49
CA VAL A 141 1.43 -18.26 -25.47
C VAL A 141 2.69 -17.52 -24.97
N GLU A 142 3.37 -16.76 -25.83
CA GLU A 142 4.58 -16.00 -25.47
C GLU A 142 4.31 -14.89 -24.45
N GLN A 143 3.08 -14.39 -24.39
CA GLN A 143 2.67 -13.41 -23.39
C GLN A 143 2.34 -14.07 -22.03
N ALA A 144 1.98 -15.36 -22.05
CA ALA A 144 1.71 -16.12 -20.83
C ALA A 144 2.98 -16.36 -20.00
N SER A 145 4.12 -16.64 -20.65
CA SER A 145 5.40 -16.81 -19.93
C SER A 145 5.86 -15.52 -19.24
N ILE A 146 5.65 -14.35 -19.87
CA ILE A 146 5.95 -13.04 -19.25
C ILE A 146 5.14 -12.83 -17.97
N TYR A 147 3.89 -13.27 -17.93
CA TYR A 147 3.06 -13.18 -16.73
C TYR A 147 3.50 -14.14 -15.63
N ASP A 148 4.00 -15.32 -16.00
CA ASP A 148 4.59 -16.26 -15.05
C ASP A 148 5.91 -15.73 -14.48
N ASP A 149 6.74 -15.08 -15.30
CA ASP A 149 7.97 -14.41 -14.86
C ASP A 149 7.67 -13.25 -13.92
N ALA A 150 6.65 -12.44 -14.22
CA ALA A 150 6.19 -11.36 -13.36
C ALA A 150 5.67 -11.89 -12.01
N GLN A 151 4.90 -12.99 -12.03
CA GLN A 151 4.43 -13.65 -10.82
C GLN A 151 5.59 -14.16 -9.96
N ARG A 152 6.58 -14.80 -10.59
CA ARG A 152 7.77 -15.29 -9.90
C ARG A 152 8.54 -14.17 -9.23
N CYS A 153 8.78 -13.06 -9.93
CA CYS A 153 9.48 -11.91 -9.37
C CYS A 153 8.70 -11.22 -8.24
N ALA A 154 7.37 -11.14 -8.36
CA ALA A 154 6.51 -10.62 -7.30
C ALA A 154 6.60 -11.46 -6.01
N ASN A 155 6.62 -12.79 -6.15
CA ASN A 155 6.77 -13.72 -5.02
C ASN A 155 8.15 -13.59 -4.36
N LEU A 156 9.21 -13.59 -5.17
CA LEU A 156 10.58 -13.38 -4.68
C LEU A 156 10.72 -12.04 -3.94
N PHE A 157 10.14 -10.97 -4.47
CA PHE A 157 10.17 -9.67 -3.78
C PHE A 157 9.44 -9.71 -2.43
N ARG A 158 8.34 -10.46 -2.32
CA ARG A 158 7.61 -10.65 -1.05
C ARG A 158 8.42 -11.44 -0.03
N GLU A 159 9.19 -12.43 -0.47
CA GLU A 159 10.14 -13.15 0.39
C GLU A 159 11.22 -12.21 0.91
N VAL A 160 11.82 -11.40 0.04
CA VAL A 160 12.81 -10.38 0.41
C VAL A 160 12.22 -9.39 1.43
N CYS A 161 11.00 -8.90 1.21
CA CYS A 161 10.31 -8.03 2.15
C CYS A 161 10.18 -8.66 3.55
N ARG A 162 9.74 -9.92 3.63
CA ARG A 162 9.61 -10.63 4.91
C ARG A 162 10.94 -10.90 5.58
N GLN A 163 11.97 -11.23 4.80
CA GLN A 163 13.31 -11.53 5.31
C GLN A 163 13.99 -10.30 5.93
N TYR A 164 13.76 -9.11 5.38
CA TYR A 164 14.45 -7.88 5.75
C TYR A 164 13.54 -6.82 6.39
N ASN A 165 12.32 -7.19 6.81
CA ASN A 165 11.32 -6.27 7.37
C ASN A 165 11.02 -5.06 6.49
N LEU A 166 10.98 -5.26 5.17
CA LEU A 166 10.71 -4.18 4.22
C LEU A 166 9.22 -4.10 3.92
N LEU A 167 8.67 -2.89 3.94
CA LEU A 167 7.27 -2.62 3.61
C LEU A 167 7.19 -1.66 2.42
N ASP A 168 6.98 -2.19 1.22
CA ASP A 168 6.53 -1.36 0.09
C ASP A 168 5.03 -1.04 0.23
N PHE A 169 4.55 -0.09 -0.58
CA PHE A 169 3.17 0.40 -0.53
C PHE A 169 2.12 -0.71 -0.49
N SER A 170 2.20 -1.69 -1.39
CA SER A 170 1.17 -2.73 -1.47
C SER A 170 1.16 -3.65 -0.23
N LEU A 171 2.33 -3.96 0.34
CA LEU A 171 2.41 -4.73 1.57
C LEU A 171 1.92 -3.92 2.77
N GLN A 172 2.15 -2.60 2.80
CA GLN A 172 1.58 -1.72 3.82
C GLN A 172 0.05 -1.78 3.81
N VAL A 173 -0.57 -1.62 2.62
CA VAL A 173 -2.03 -1.69 2.47
C VAL A 173 -2.57 -3.05 2.91
N ILE A 174 -1.96 -4.15 2.45
CA ILE A 174 -2.38 -5.51 2.82
C ILE A 174 -2.33 -5.72 4.34
N LEU A 175 -1.21 -5.37 4.98
CA LEU A 175 -1.04 -5.58 6.42
C LEU A 175 -2.00 -4.72 7.23
N PHE A 176 -2.27 -3.49 6.79
CA PHE A 176 -3.25 -2.64 7.46
C PHE A 176 -4.68 -3.18 7.31
N VAL A 177 -5.16 -3.38 6.08
CA VAL A 177 -6.58 -3.70 5.79
C VAL A 177 -6.92 -5.14 6.19
N ARG A 178 -6.04 -6.11 5.94
CA ARG A 178 -6.33 -7.54 6.17
C ARG A 178 -5.97 -8.03 7.56
N PHE A 179 -5.06 -7.36 8.26
CA PHE A 179 -4.60 -7.79 9.59
C PHE A 179 -4.96 -6.77 10.66
N LEU A 180 -4.36 -5.58 10.65
CA LEU A 180 -4.58 -4.60 11.73
C LEU A 180 -6.03 -4.15 11.87
N TRP A 181 -6.72 -3.87 10.76
CA TRP A 181 -8.13 -3.43 10.78
C TRP A 181 -9.08 -4.50 11.33
N ARG A 182 -8.71 -5.78 11.22
CA ARG A 182 -9.48 -6.92 11.74
C ARG A 182 -9.31 -7.09 13.25
N MET A 183 -8.25 -6.52 13.83
CA MET A 183 -8.02 -6.54 15.27
C MET A 183 -8.81 -5.42 15.96
N GLU A 184 -9.38 -5.71 17.14
CA GLU A 184 -10.19 -4.72 17.87
C GLU A 184 -9.37 -3.50 18.29
N GLN A 185 -8.15 -3.69 18.81
CA GLN A 185 -7.38 -2.59 19.41
C GLN A 185 -6.96 -1.52 18.38
N PRO A 186 -6.34 -1.86 17.23
CA PRO A 186 -5.99 -0.87 16.21
C PRO A 186 -7.23 -0.20 15.61
N ARG A 187 -8.29 -0.96 15.31
CA ARG A 187 -9.54 -0.40 14.79
C ARG A 187 -10.16 0.60 15.78
N ARG A 188 -10.21 0.24 17.06
CA ARG A 188 -10.77 1.10 18.13
C ARG A 188 -9.91 2.33 18.37
N TYR A 189 -8.59 2.26 18.18
CA TYR A 189 -7.72 3.43 18.22
C TYR A 189 -8.13 4.47 17.16
N LEU A 190 -8.32 4.05 15.91
CA LEU A 190 -8.76 4.95 14.83
C LEU A 190 -10.17 5.49 15.06
N THR A 191 -11.14 4.62 15.33
CA THR A 191 -12.56 5.02 15.42
C THR A 191 -12.88 5.83 16.67
N ARG A 192 -12.08 5.74 17.73
CA ARG A 192 -12.20 6.65 18.90
C ARG A 192 -11.51 7.98 18.68
N ARG A 193 -10.40 7.99 17.94
CA ARG A 193 -9.65 9.20 17.59
C ARG A 193 -10.47 10.04 16.64
N TYR A 194 -10.93 9.45 15.54
CA TYR A 194 -11.69 10.13 14.49
C TYR A 194 -13.17 9.81 14.64
N ARG A 195 -13.91 10.77 15.22
CA ARG A 195 -15.36 10.67 15.44
C ARG A 195 -16.17 11.21 14.26
N HIS A 196 -15.48 11.90 13.36
CA HIS A 196 -16.04 12.50 12.18
C HIS A 196 -15.16 12.13 10.98
N LEU A 197 -15.79 11.53 9.98
CA LEU A 197 -15.15 11.10 8.75
C LEU A 197 -15.77 11.87 7.57
N ILE A 198 -14.91 12.49 6.77
CA ILE A 198 -15.26 13.09 5.48
C ILE A 198 -14.50 12.27 4.44
N VAL A 199 -15.20 11.71 3.46
CA VAL A 199 -14.58 10.96 2.36
C VAL A 199 -14.86 11.73 1.08
N ASP A 200 -13.81 12.09 0.35
CA ASP A 200 -13.91 12.82 -0.92
C ASP A 200 -13.49 11.93 -2.08
N ASN A 201 -14.03 12.22 -3.27
CA ASN A 201 -13.75 11.49 -4.51
C ASN A 201 -13.85 9.96 -4.37
N VAL A 202 -14.91 9.48 -3.72
CA VAL A 202 -15.13 8.06 -3.45
C VAL A 202 -15.21 7.21 -4.73
N GLU A 203 -15.62 7.82 -5.84
CA GLU A 203 -15.67 7.22 -7.17
C GLU A 203 -14.29 6.94 -7.78
N GLU A 204 -13.26 7.65 -7.35
CA GLU A 204 -11.87 7.44 -7.78
C GLU A 204 -11.10 6.54 -6.81
N ASP A 205 -11.71 6.16 -5.69
CA ASP A 205 -11.05 5.36 -4.66
C ASP A 205 -11.06 3.87 -5.00
N ASN A 206 -10.21 3.12 -4.32
CA ASN A 206 -10.00 1.70 -4.55
C ASN A 206 -10.85 0.83 -3.59
N PRO A 207 -11.17 -0.41 -3.97
CA PRO A 207 -11.94 -1.32 -3.11
C PRO A 207 -11.37 -1.49 -1.70
N ALA A 208 -10.04 -1.56 -1.55
CA ALA A 208 -9.41 -1.69 -0.25
C ALA A 208 -9.65 -0.49 0.69
N ALA A 209 -9.85 0.71 0.16
CA ALA A 209 -10.25 1.87 0.95
C ALA A 209 -11.72 1.81 1.37
N HIS A 210 -12.59 1.26 0.53
CA HIS A 210 -14.02 1.09 0.83
C HIS A 210 -14.29 0.02 1.90
N ASP A 211 -13.36 -0.93 2.08
CA ASP A 211 -13.42 -1.98 3.10
C ASP A 211 -13.12 -1.49 4.54
N LEU A 212 -12.63 -0.25 4.70
CA LEU A 212 -12.33 0.37 6.00
C LEU A 212 -13.57 1.04 6.59
#